data_AF-A0A523WGB5-F1
#
_entry.id   AF-A0A523WGB5-F1
#
_cell.length_a   1.000
_cell.length_b   1.000
_cell.length_c   1.000
_cell.angle_alpha   90.00
_cell.angle_beta   90.00
_cell.angle_gamma   90.00
#
_symmetry.space_group_name_H-M   'P 1'
#
loop_
_entity.id
_entity.type
_entity.pdbx_description
1 polymer ?
#
loop_
_entity_poly.entity_id
_entity_poly.type
_entity_poly.pdbx_seq_one_letter_code
_entity_poly.pdbx_strand_id
1 'polypeptide(L)'
;MKKLIKNKKGQFIIIAFLMIAIMITSIGALMHGAVTYYKHEPWQEYLTLIGSIELNSRRLVELSLANYTNTPNQTNPNILKNNLENWQINLTRIYPDYGIALNYTLANGTNYNYYLGLACYWNKTASFSAANANFNLNIASIGLTGYKFTAVAFLNLTTLNVNTTTNEITVTVKGEDKTPITNLEKDNFQVGLDIISVTSRYDQDHMLVYIIKCQGNITAPVTVKVWDQRGIQVTAKHP
;
A
#
# COMPACT_ATOMS: atom_id res chain seq x y z
N MET A 1 -32.74 -5.27 -88.19
CA MET A 1 -32.45 -4.64 -86.87
C MET A 1 -32.87 -5.59 -85.75
N LYS A 2 -31.92 -6.22 -85.04
CA LYS A 2 -32.21 -7.12 -83.91
C LYS A 2 -32.51 -6.29 -82.65
N LYS A 3 -33.70 -6.46 -82.06
CA LYS A 3 -34.09 -5.85 -80.78
C LYS A 3 -33.37 -6.55 -79.62
N LEU A 4 -32.56 -5.81 -78.87
CA LEU A 4 -31.99 -6.22 -77.59
C LEU A 4 -33.11 -6.32 -76.55
N ILE A 5 -33.44 -7.55 -76.13
CA ILE A 5 -34.37 -7.81 -75.03
C ILE A 5 -33.68 -7.40 -73.73
N LYS A 6 -34.13 -6.32 -73.09
CA LYS A 6 -33.63 -5.86 -71.77
C LYS A 6 -34.03 -6.85 -70.68
N ASN A 7 -33.08 -7.63 -70.20
CA ASN A 7 -33.30 -8.66 -69.18
C ASN A 7 -33.16 -8.06 -67.76
N LYS A 8 -34.22 -7.36 -67.29
CA LYS A 8 -34.21 -6.61 -66.00
C LYS A 8 -33.98 -7.47 -64.76
N LYS A 9 -34.26 -8.78 -64.81
CA LYS A 9 -34.10 -9.71 -63.68
C LYS A 9 -32.64 -10.06 -63.40
N GLY A 10 -31.80 -10.19 -64.43
CA GLY A 10 -30.37 -10.50 -64.26
C GLY A 10 -29.60 -9.33 -63.65
N GLN A 11 -29.95 -8.09 -64.03
CA GLN A 11 -29.34 -6.88 -63.46
C GLN A 11 -29.65 -6.73 -61.96
N PHE A 12 -30.86 -7.10 -61.53
CA PHE A 12 -31.23 -7.09 -60.11
C PHE A 12 -30.41 -8.09 -59.28
N ILE A 13 -30.19 -9.30 -59.80
CA ILE A 13 -29.39 -10.34 -59.13
C ILE A 13 -27.94 -9.89 -58.99
N ILE A 14 -27.37 -9.28 -60.03
CA ILE A 14 -25.99 -8.75 -60.01
C ILE A 14 -25.85 -7.64 -58.97
N ILE A 15 -26.80 -6.70 -58.92
CA ILE A 15 -26.79 -5.60 -57.93
C ILE A 15 -26.92 -6.16 -56.50
N ALA A 16 -27.80 -7.14 -56.27
CA ALA A 16 -27.97 -7.75 -54.96
C ALA A 16 -26.69 -8.47 -54.49
N PHE A 17 -26.04 -9.24 -55.37
CA PHE A 17 -24.76 -9.89 -55.06
C PHE A 17 -23.65 -8.89 -54.76
N LEU A 18 -23.57 -7.78 -55.51
CA LEU A 18 -22.60 -6.73 -55.28
C LEU A 18 -22.81 -6.08 -53.89
N MET A 19 -24.05 -5.80 -53.51
CA MET A 19 -24.36 -5.27 -52.18
C MET A 19 -24.00 -6.25 -51.05
N ILE A 20 -24.27 -7.54 -51.22
CA ILE A 20 -23.90 -8.57 -50.24
C ILE A 20 -22.38 -8.67 -50.12
N ALA A 21 -21.65 -8.65 -51.23
CA ALA A 21 -20.19 -8.68 -51.22
C ALA A 21 -19.61 -7.47 -50.47
N ILE A 22 -20.13 -6.26 -50.74
CA ILE A 22 -19.71 -5.04 -50.03
C ILE A 22 -19.98 -5.17 -48.54
N MET A 23 -21.19 -5.59 -48.14
CA MET A 23 -21.54 -5.78 -46.72
C MET A 23 -20.60 -6.77 -46.02
N ILE A 24 -20.30 -7.91 -46.64
CA ILE A 24 -19.39 -8.92 -46.07
C ILE A 24 -17.97 -8.34 -45.89
N THR A 25 -17.45 -7.62 -46.89
CA THR A 25 -16.12 -6.99 -46.79
C THR A 25 -16.08 -5.89 -45.72
N SER A 26 -17.15 -5.10 -45.57
CA SER A 26 -17.25 -4.09 -44.52
C SER A 26 -17.32 -4.70 -43.12
N ILE A 27 -18.10 -5.76 -42.94
CA ILE A 27 -18.17 -6.49 -41.65
C ILE A 27 -16.81 -7.13 -41.34
N GLY A 28 -16.14 -7.73 -42.33
CA GLY A 28 -14.80 -8.28 -42.17
C GLY A 28 -13.77 -7.24 -41.74
N ALA A 29 -13.81 -6.04 -42.33
CA ALA A 29 -12.94 -4.93 -41.94
C ALA A 29 -13.23 -4.43 -40.52
N LEU A 30 -14.51 -4.31 -40.14
CA LEU A 30 -14.91 -3.91 -38.79
C LEU A 30 -14.53 -4.96 -37.74
N MET A 31 -14.73 -6.25 -38.05
CA MET A 31 -14.31 -7.35 -37.16
C MET A 31 -12.79 -7.40 -37.03
N HIS A 32 -12.05 -7.26 -38.13
CA HIS A 32 -10.59 -7.21 -38.07
C HIS A 32 -10.15 -6.02 -37.21
N GLY A 33 -10.70 -4.83 -37.44
CA GLY A 33 -10.45 -3.64 -36.64
C GLY A 33 -10.72 -3.88 -35.15
N ALA A 34 -11.91 -4.38 -34.81
CA ALA A 34 -12.29 -4.67 -33.43
C ALA A 34 -11.38 -5.73 -32.78
N VAL A 35 -11.10 -6.85 -33.46
CA VAL A 35 -10.24 -7.91 -32.93
C VAL A 35 -8.81 -7.43 -32.75
N THR A 36 -8.27 -6.67 -33.70
CA THR A 36 -6.92 -6.09 -33.54
C THR A 36 -6.88 -5.03 -32.45
N TYR A 37 -7.92 -4.21 -32.32
CA TYR A 37 -8.04 -3.17 -31.30
C TYR A 37 -8.11 -3.78 -29.90
N TYR A 38 -9.00 -4.74 -29.66
CA TYR A 38 -9.12 -5.42 -28.36
C TYR A 38 -7.90 -6.29 -28.03
N LYS A 39 -7.21 -6.86 -29.03
CA LYS A 39 -6.00 -7.65 -28.80
C LYS A 39 -4.79 -6.79 -28.39
N HIS A 40 -4.82 -5.49 -28.67
CA HIS A 40 -3.74 -4.54 -28.34
C HIS A 40 -4.11 -3.57 -27.22
N GLU A 41 -5.25 -3.71 -26.54
CA GLU A 41 -5.52 -2.91 -25.34
C GLU A 41 -4.52 -3.31 -24.23
N PRO A 42 -3.67 -2.39 -23.75
CA PRO A 42 -2.65 -2.67 -22.74
C PRO A 42 -3.25 -2.75 -21.32
N TRP A 43 -4.44 -3.34 -21.18
CA TRP A 43 -5.17 -3.45 -19.92
C TRP A 43 -4.30 -4.01 -18.77
N GLN A 44 -3.47 -5.02 -19.08
CA GLN A 44 -2.53 -5.57 -18.12
C GLN A 44 -1.45 -4.56 -17.69
N GLU A 45 -0.97 -3.72 -18.60
CA GLU A 45 0.02 -2.68 -18.30
C GLU A 45 -0.59 -1.60 -17.41
N TYR A 46 -1.85 -1.21 -17.67
CA TYR A 46 -2.56 -0.24 -16.84
C TYR A 46 -2.89 -0.77 -15.44
N LEU A 47 -3.32 -2.02 -15.33
CA LEU A 47 -3.49 -2.67 -14.01
C LEU A 47 -2.16 -2.74 -13.25
N THR A 48 -1.07 -3.06 -13.96
CA THR A 48 0.28 -3.08 -13.37
C THR A 48 0.70 -1.68 -12.93
N LEU A 49 0.40 -0.64 -13.70
CA LEU A 49 0.65 0.76 -13.35
C LEU A 49 -0.11 1.17 -12.10
N ILE A 50 -1.42 0.90 -12.03
CA ILE A 50 -2.25 1.20 -10.86
C ILE A 50 -1.70 0.48 -9.62
N GLY A 51 -1.43 -0.83 -9.75
CA GLY A 51 -0.86 -1.62 -8.66
C GLY A 51 0.50 -1.13 -8.20
N SER A 52 1.36 -0.70 -9.13
CA SER A 52 2.67 -0.11 -8.84
C SER A 52 2.53 1.23 -8.09
N ILE A 53 1.63 2.11 -8.53
CA ILE A 53 1.38 3.40 -7.85
C ILE A 53 0.85 3.16 -6.45
N GLU A 54 -0.10 2.23 -6.28
CA GLU A 54 -0.65 1.88 -4.98
C GLU A 54 0.42 1.32 -4.04
N LEU A 55 1.20 0.34 -4.51
CA LEU A 55 2.28 -0.28 -3.73
C LEU A 55 3.34 0.75 -3.30
N ASN A 56 3.79 1.59 -4.24
CA ASN A 56 4.81 2.59 -3.94
C ASN A 56 4.27 3.70 -3.03
N SER A 57 3.00 4.07 -3.16
CA SER A 57 2.35 5.01 -2.23
C SER A 57 2.26 4.43 -0.81
N ARG A 58 1.94 3.14 -0.67
CA ARG A 58 1.97 2.44 0.63
C ARG A 58 3.37 2.44 1.23
N ARG A 59 4.39 2.03 0.47
CA ARG A 59 5.80 2.04 0.91
C ARG A 59 6.27 3.42 1.33
N LEU A 60 5.86 4.47 0.61
CA LEU A 60 6.20 5.85 0.96
C LEU A 60 5.61 6.27 2.30
N VAL A 61 4.37 5.84 2.60
CA VAL A 61 3.72 6.08 3.90
C VAL A 61 4.49 5.35 5.02
N GLU A 62 4.88 4.11 4.79
CA GLU A 62 5.69 3.32 5.74
C GLU A 62 7.05 3.97 6.00
N LEU A 63 7.77 4.37 4.95
CA LEU A 63 9.06 5.06 5.05
C LEU A 63 8.94 6.42 5.77
N SER A 64 7.85 7.15 5.52
CA SER A 64 7.59 8.42 6.19
C SER A 64 7.34 8.21 7.69
N LEU A 65 6.62 7.14 8.06
CA LEU A 65 6.39 6.77 9.45
C LEU A 65 7.70 6.30 10.12
N ALA A 66 8.51 5.49 9.43
CA ALA A 66 9.81 5.08 9.92
C ALA A 66 10.69 6.30 10.20
N ASN A 67 10.80 7.24 9.27
CA ASN A 67 11.60 8.44 9.48
C ASN A 67 11.03 9.33 10.61
N TYR A 68 9.71 9.50 10.67
CA TYR A 68 9.06 10.22 11.77
C TYR A 68 9.34 9.61 13.14
N THR A 69 9.23 8.28 13.27
CA THR A 69 9.43 7.58 14.54
C THR A 69 10.90 7.58 14.97
N ASN A 70 11.85 7.49 14.05
CA ASN A 70 13.28 7.57 14.36
C ASN A 70 13.77 9.00 14.61
N THR A 71 12.98 10.03 14.31
CA THR A 71 13.33 11.43 14.60
C THR A 71 13.13 11.73 16.09
N PRO A 72 14.14 12.28 16.81
CA PRO A 72 14.00 12.65 18.21
C PRO A 72 12.80 13.57 18.45
N ASN A 73 11.97 13.22 19.44
CA ASN A 73 10.75 13.95 19.81
C ASN A 73 9.78 14.21 18.65
N GLN A 74 9.85 13.44 17.55
CA GLN A 74 8.91 13.53 16.44
C GLN A 74 8.76 14.97 15.88
N THR A 75 9.87 15.72 15.84
CA THR A 75 9.89 17.17 15.53
C THR A 75 9.51 17.53 14.09
N ASN A 76 9.44 16.55 13.18
CA ASN A 76 9.07 16.76 11.78
C ASN A 76 7.74 16.09 11.42
N PRO A 77 6.59 16.63 11.85
CA PRO A 77 5.28 16.08 11.50
C PRO A 77 4.90 16.29 10.03
N ASN A 78 5.59 17.18 9.32
CA ASN A 78 5.33 17.44 7.90
C ASN A 78 5.95 16.40 6.96
N ILE A 79 6.76 15.46 7.47
CA ILE A 79 7.53 14.55 6.63
C ILE A 79 6.67 13.74 5.67
N LEU A 80 5.53 13.20 6.13
CA LEU A 80 4.62 12.45 5.29
C LEU A 80 4.03 13.33 4.19
N LYS A 81 3.58 14.54 4.54
CA LYS A 81 3.05 15.52 3.60
C LYS A 81 4.07 15.86 2.52
N ASN A 82 5.28 16.25 2.92
CA ASN A 82 6.35 16.64 1.99
C ASN A 82 6.73 15.49 1.05
N ASN A 83 6.81 14.26 1.57
CA ASN A 83 7.09 13.07 0.77
C ASN A 83 5.98 12.80 -0.26
N LEU A 84 4.72 12.97 0.13
CA LEU A 84 3.58 12.78 -0.76
C LEU A 84 3.49 13.87 -1.84
N GLU A 85 3.76 15.13 -1.51
CA GLU A 85 3.86 16.22 -2.49
C GLU A 85 4.95 15.94 -3.52
N ASN A 86 6.12 15.49 -3.06
CA ASN A 86 7.20 15.07 -3.95
C ASN A 86 6.80 13.85 -4.80
N TRP A 87 6.05 12.90 -4.25
CA TRP A 87 5.57 11.75 -4.98
C TRP A 87 4.60 12.10 -6.09
N GLN A 88 3.68 13.05 -5.86
CA GLN A 88 2.79 13.59 -6.90
C GLN A 88 3.60 14.17 -8.07
N ILE A 89 4.62 14.97 -7.78
CA ILE A 89 5.51 15.56 -8.79
C ILE A 89 6.34 14.48 -9.50
N ASN A 90 6.80 13.46 -8.78
CA ASN A 90 7.58 12.38 -9.39
C ASN A 90 6.74 11.53 -10.32
N LEU A 91 5.46 11.27 -10.00
CA LEU A 91 4.56 10.51 -10.86
C LEU A 91 4.35 11.19 -12.23
N THR A 92 4.21 12.51 -12.27
CA THR A 92 4.08 13.24 -13.54
C THR A 92 5.36 13.22 -14.37
N ARG A 93 6.53 13.07 -13.73
CA ARG A 93 7.83 12.94 -14.39
C ARG A 93 8.13 11.52 -14.88
N ILE A 94 7.75 10.50 -14.09
CA ILE A 94 7.97 9.09 -14.43
C ILE A 94 7.02 8.67 -15.55
N TYR A 95 5.79 9.19 -15.56
CA TYR A 95 4.74 8.82 -16.51
C TYR A 95 4.15 10.05 -17.24
N PRO A 96 4.95 10.79 -18.03
CA PRO A 96 4.53 12.06 -18.62
C PRO A 96 3.33 11.93 -19.57
N ASP A 97 3.25 10.84 -20.33
CA ASP A 97 2.22 10.66 -21.37
C ASP A 97 0.91 10.04 -20.83
N TYR A 98 0.92 9.56 -19.58
CA TYR A 98 -0.23 8.85 -19.01
C TYR A 98 -1.27 9.80 -18.40
N GLY A 99 -0.90 11.07 -18.16
CA GLY A 99 -1.76 12.06 -17.50
C GLY A 99 -2.16 11.62 -16.09
N ILE A 100 -1.18 11.17 -15.30
CA ILE A 100 -1.39 10.68 -13.94
C ILE A 100 -1.59 11.86 -12.99
N ALA A 101 -2.73 11.87 -12.29
CA ALA A 101 -2.99 12.80 -11.19
C ALA A 101 -3.35 11.98 -9.95
N LEU A 102 -2.41 11.92 -9.01
CA LEU A 102 -2.62 11.33 -7.70
C LEU A 102 -2.91 12.44 -6.71
N ASN A 103 -4.09 12.45 -6.10
CA ASN A 103 -4.42 13.33 -4.98
C ASN A 103 -4.36 12.54 -3.67
N TYR A 104 -4.07 13.20 -2.56
CA TYR A 104 -4.05 12.58 -1.25
C TYR A 104 -4.79 13.41 -0.21
N THR A 105 -5.31 12.74 0.82
CA THR A 105 -5.80 13.36 2.05
C THR A 105 -5.17 12.67 3.24
N LEU A 106 -4.69 13.45 4.19
CA LEU A 106 -4.03 12.96 5.40
C LEU A 106 -5.06 12.80 6.51
N ALA A 107 -4.97 11.70 7.25
CA ALA A 107 -5.80 11.54 8.45
C ALA A 107 -5.48 12.66 9.46
N ASN A 108 -6.51 13.29 10.01
CA ASN A 108 -6.36 14.32 11.03
C ASN A 108 -7.49 14.17 12.04
N GLY A 109 -7.14 14.04 13.33
CA GLY A 109 -8.11 13.94 14.42
C GLY A 109 -9.14 12.82 14.28
N THR A 110 -8.79 11.59 14.70
CA THR A 110 -9.71 10.51 15.14
C THR A 110 -8.91 9.25 15.59
N ASN A 111 -9.50 8.43 16.48
CA ASN A 111 -9.07 7.14 17.07
C ASN A 111 -7.64 7.02 17.65
N TYR A 112 -6.63 7.50 16.94
CA TYR A 112 -5.22 7.50 17.32
C TYR A 112 -4.62 8.92 17.40
N ASN A 113 -5.46 9.96 17.36
CA ASN A 113 -5.06 11.38 17.39
C ASN A 113 -4.02 11.74 16.32
N TYR A 114 -4.30 11.37 15.06
CA TYR A 114 -3.46 11.73 13.94
C TYR A 114 -3.27 13.24 13.80
N TYR A 115 -2.04 13.63 13.48
CA TYR A 115 -1.66 14.97 13.05
C TYR A 115 -0.88 14.84 11.75
N LEU A 116 -1.40 15.45 10.68
CA LEU A 116 -0.84 15.35 9.32
C LEU A 116 -0.61 13.90 8.85
N GLY A 117 -1.56 13.02 9.17
CA GLY A 117 -1.52 11.62 8.78
C GLY A 117 -0.58 10.75 9.60
N LEU A 118 0.09 11.29 10.63
CA LEU A 118 1.02 10.58 11.51
C LEU A 118 0.50 10.58 12.96
N ALA A 119 0.78 9.52 13.72
CA ALA A 119 0.45 9.42 15.12
C ALA A 119 1.48 8.58 15.87
N CYS A 120 1.78 8.97 17.11
CA CYS A 120 2.57 8.18 18.04
C CYS A 120 1.98 8.27 19.45
N TYR A 121 1.89 7.14 20.12
CA TYR A 121 1.49 7.07 21.52
C TYR A 121 2.47 6.15 22.25
N TRP A 122 3.48 6.77 22.84
CA TRP A 122 4.64 6.09 23.43
C TRP A 122 4.67 6.20 24.94
N ASN A 123 5.58 5.46 25.57
CA ASN A 123 5.85 5.48 27.00
C ASN A 123 4.66 5.00 27.85
N LYS A 124 3.87 4.10 27.29
CA LYS A 124 2.80 3.37 27.98
C LYS A 124 3.02 1.86 27.84
N THR A 125 2.36 1.07 28.67
CA THR A 125 2.43 -0.40 28.61
C THR A 125 2.02 -0.92 27.23
N ALA A 126 0.95 -0.35 26.67
CA ALA A 126 0.55 -0.52 25.27
C ALA A 126 0.86 0.78 24.52
N SER A 127 1.80 0.71 23.58
CA SER A 127 2.27 1.86 22.79
C SER A 127 2.13 1.56 21.29
N PHE A 128 2.02 2.60 20.47
CA PHE A 128 1.92 2.44 19.02
C PHE A 128 2.52 3.60 18.23
N SER A 129 2.79 3.33 16.96
CA SER A 129 3.14 4.29 15.92
C SER A 129 2.26 4.01 14.70
N ALA A 130 1.70 5.05 14.09
CA ALA A 130 0.76 4.88 12.99
C ALA A 130 0.85 5.98 11.94
N ALA A 131 0.53 5.64 10.70
CA ALA A 131 0.35 6.57 9.59
C ALA A 131 -0.88 6.19 8.77
N ASN A 132 -1.59 7.18 8.25
CA ASN A 132 -2.77 6.97 7.42
C ASN A 132 -2.93 8.10 6.39
N ALA A 133 -3.00 7.69 5.12
CA ALA A 133 -3.29 8.56 3.99
C ALA A 133 -4.30 7.88 3.05
N ASN A 134 -5.28 8.66 2.59
CA ASN A 134 -6.20 8.24 1.54
C ASN A 134 -5.77 8.85 0.21
N PHE A 135 -5.93 8.10 -0.86
CA PHE A 135 -5.53 8.50 -2.20
C PHE A 135 -6.71 8.49 -3.16
N ASN A 136 -6.64 9.37 -4.15
CA ASN A 136 -7.54 9.41 -5.28
C ASN A 136 -6.72 9.55 -6.57
N LEU A 137 -6.71 8.50 -7.38
CA LEU A 137 -5.93 8.38 -8.61
C LEU A 137 -6.82 8.58 -9.83
N ASN A 138 -6.36 9.46 -10.71
CA ASN A 138 -6.88 9.64 -12.06
C ASN A 138 -5.77 9.35 -13.07
N ILE A 139 -6.10 8.68 -14.16
CA ILE A 139 -5.19 8.41 -15.28
C ILE A 139 -5.92 8.79 -16.57
N ALA A 140 -5.55 9.94 -17.15
CA ALA A 140 -6.26 10.51 -18.29
C ALA A 140 -6.16 9.64 -19.56
N SER A 141 -5.00 9.03 -19.79
CA SER A 141 -4.74 8.18 -20.98
C SER A 141 -5.70 6.99 -21.13
N ILE A 142 -6.32 6.55 -20.04
CA ILE A 142 -7.26 5.42 -20.01
C ILE A 142 -8.67 5.80 -19.53
N GLY A 143 -8.92 7.10 -19.32
CA GLY A 143 -10.19 7.57 -18.77
C GLY A 143 -10.49 7.11 -17.33
N LEU A 144 -9.50 6.62 -16.59
CA LEU A 144 -9.68 6.23 -15.19
C LEU A 144 -9.83 7.48 -14.33
N THR A 145 -10.95 7.61 -13.63
CA THR A 145 -11.20 8.71 -12.71
C THR A 145 -11.76 8.19 -11.40
N GLY A 146 -11.29 8.75 -10.29
CA GLY A 146 -11.83 8.45 -8.97
C GLY A 146 -11.37 7.13 -8.34
N TYR A 147 -10.28 6.51 -8.79
CA TYR A 147 -9.77 5.29 -8.17
C TYR A 147 -9.25 5.60 -6.77
N LYS A 148 -9.89 5.03 -5.74
CA LYS A 148 -9.57 5.31 -4.34
C LYS A 148 -8.91 4.12 -3.68
N PHE A 149 -7.86 4.40 -2.92
CA PHE A 149 -7.21 3.42 -2.06
C PHE A 149 -6.69 4.12 -0.80
N THR A 150 -6.47 3.34 0.26
CA THR A 150 -5.97 3.83 1.55
C THR A 150 -4.66 3.12 1.86
N ALA A 151 -3.66 3.88 2.28
CA ALA A 151 -2.43 3.35 2.84
C ALA A 151 -2.42 3.58 4.35
N VAL A 152 -2.35 2.49 5.10
CA VAL A 152 -2.19 2.49 6.55
C VAL A 152 -0.89 1.79 6.88
N ALA A 153 -0.10 2.42 7.75
CA ALA A 153 1.03 1.78 8.41
C ALA A 153 0.78 1.83 9.92
N PHE A 154 0.95 0.71 10.62
CA PHE A 154 0.67 0.60 12.04
C PHE A 154 1.64 -0.38 12.68
N LEU A 155 2.20 0.01 13.82
CA LEU A 155 3.00 -0.84 14.67
C LEU A 155 2.58 -0.61 16.12
N ASN A 156 2.26 -1.68 16.83
CA ASN A 156 1.92 -1.69 18.24
C ASN A 156 2.87 -2.59 19.01
N LEU A 157 3.34 -2.10 20.15
CA LEU A 157 4.12 -2.83 21.13
C LEU A 157 3.39 -2.80 22.45
N THR A 158 3.10 -3.98 23.01
CA THR A 158 2.50 -4.09 24.34
C THR A 158 3.37 -4.97 25.23
N THR A 159 3.80 -4.43 26.37
CA THR A 159 4.53 -5.20 27.40
C THR A 159 3.53 -5.93 28.29
N LEU A 160 3.54 -7.26 28.23
CA LEU A 160 2.60 -8.13 28.93
C LEU A 160 3.07 -8.45 30.36
N ASN A 161 4.36 -8.74 30.53
CA ASN A 161 4.91 -9.14 31.81
C ASN A 161 6.40 -8.79 31.91
N VAL A 162 6.87 -8.46 33.12
CA VAL A 162 8.29 -8.25 33.45
C VAL A 162 8.63 -9.15 34.63
N ASN A 163 9.44 -10.18 34.40
CA ASN A 163 9.90 -11.10 35.44
C ASN A 163 11.33 -10.72 35.88
N THR A 164 11.45 -10.14 37.07
CA THR A 164 12.74 -9.71 37.64
C THR A 164 13.57 -10.87 38.21
N THR A 165 12.96 -12.04 38.45
CA THR A 165 13.69 -13.23 38.92
C THR A 165 14.38 -13.96 37.78
N THR A 166 13.72 -14.07 36.62
CA THR A 166 14.30 -14.69 35.42
C THR A 166 14.96 -13.70 34.47
N ASN A 167 14.83 -12.40 34.75
CA ASN A 167 15.26 -11.30 33.89
C ASN A 167 14.67 -11.39 32.47
N GLU A 168 13.37 -11.64 32.40
CA GLU A 168 12.62 -11.83 31.17
C GLU A 168 11.52 -10.78 31.02
N ILE A 169 11.40 -10.22 29.82
CA ILE A 169 10.32 -9.30 29.45
C ILE A 169 9.50 -9.98 28.37
N THR A 170 8.20 -10.14 28.64
CA THR A 170 7.25 -10.69 27.65
C THR A 170 6.53 -9.53 26.98
N VAL A 171 6.61 -9.47 25.65
CA VAL A 171 5.95 -8.44 24.84
C VAL A 171 5.16 -9.07 23.70
N THR A 172 4.15 -8.36 23.20
CA THR A 172 3.51 -8.67 21.91
C THR A 172 3.68 -7.50 20.96
N VAL A 173 3.89 -7.80 19.69
CA VAL A 173 4.11 -6.83 18.62
C VAL A 173 3.11 -7.11 17.51
N LYS A 174 2.28 -6.12 17.18
CA LYS A 174 1.19 -6.26 16.21
C LYS A 174 1.27 -5.15 15.15
N GLY A 175 1.04 -5.53 13.90
CA GLY A 175 0.95 -4.64 12.77
C GLY A 175 -0.48 -4.18 12.51
N GLU A 176 -0.75 -3.87 11.25
CA GLU A 176 -2.07 -3.57 10.71
C GLU A 176 -3.04 -4.72 11.00
N ASP A 177 -4.32 -4.37 11.20
CA ASP A 177 -5.41 -5.32 11.46
C ASP A 177 -5.17 -6.29 12.63
N LYS A 178 -4.31 -5.89 13.59
CA LYS A 178 -3.90 -6.68 14.76
C LYS A 178 -3.15 -7.97 14.40
N THR A 179 -2.62 -8.06 13.18
CA THR A 179 -1.79 -9.18 12.76
C THR A 179 -0.49 -9.21 13.56
N PRO A 180 -0.02 -10.39 14.03
CA PRO A 180 1.24 -10.48 14.75
C PRO A 180 2.41 -10.25 13.79
N ILE A 181 3.37 -9.40 14.18
CA ILE A 181 4.60 -9.23 13.41
C ILE A 181 5.51 -10.42 13.71
N THR A 182 5.83 -11.20 12.68
CA THR A 182 6.77 -12.33 12.76
C THR A 182 8.19 -11.89 12.44
N ASN A 183 9.17 -12.76 12.69
CA ASN A 183 10.57 -12.55 12.33
C ASN A 183 11.21 -11.33 13.02
N LEU A 184 10.84 -11.08 14.29
CA LEU A 184 11.59 -10.16 15.13
C LEU A 184 12.64 -10.95 15.91
N GLU A 185 13.89 -10.51 15.79
CA GLU A 185 15.05 -11.10 16.43
C GLU A 185 15.64 -10.14 17.46
N LYS A 186 16.76 -10.53 18.08
CA LYS A 186 17.43 -9.72 19.11
C LYS A 186 17.68 -8.28 18.68
N ASP A 187 18.12 -8.08 17.45
CA ASP A 187 18.52 -6.76 16.93
C ASP A 187 17.32 -5.84 16.67
N ASN A 188 16.10 -6.39 16.63
CA ASN A 188 14.88 -5.61 16.52
C ASN A 188 14.47 -4.96 17.85
N PHE A 189 15.06 -5.36 18.98
CA PHE A 189 14.68 -4.85 20.30
C PHE A 189 15.82 -4.08 20.95
N GLN A 190 15.46 -3.01 21.64
CA GLN A 190 16.37 -2.30 22.55
C GLN A 190 15.71 -2.16 23.91
N VAL A 191 16.43 -2.58 24.94
CA VAL A 191 16.06 -2.38 26.35
C VAL A 191 17.21 -1.67 27.07
N GLY A 192 16.99 -1.21 28.30
CA GLY A 192 18.04 -0.52 29.09
C GLY A 192 19.21 -1.41 29.54
N LEU A 193 19.19 -2.70 29.20
CA LEU A 193 20.17 -3.72 29.54
C LEU A 193 20.59 -4.48 28.28
N ASP A 194 21.71 -5.19 28.32
CA ASP A 194 22.12 -6.05 27.22
C ASP A 194 21.15 -7.23 27.06
N ILE A 195 20.69 -7.47 25.84
CA ILE A 195 19.79 -8.59 25.52
C ILE A 195 20.63 -9.85 25.29
N ILE A 196 20.37 -10.92 26.03
CA ILE A 196 21.01 -12.23 25.85
C ILE A 196 20.36 -12.94 24.66
N SER A 197 19.03 -13.05 24.68
CA SER A 197 18.27 -13.76 23.66
C SER A 197 16.86 -13.21 23.53
N VAL A 198 16.30 -13.32 22.32
CA VAL A 198 14.87 -13.12 22.05
C VAL A 198 14.33 -14.42 21.49
N THR A 199 13.25 -14.91 22.09
CA THR A 199 12.53 -16.10 21.60
C THR A 199 11.08 -15.74 21.38
N SER A 200 10.43 -16.42 20.43
CA SER A 200 9.00 -16.26 20.20
C SER A 200 8.26 -17.53 20.57
N ARG A 201 7.02 -17.38 21.04
CA ARG A 201 6.12 -18.51 21.30
C ARG A 201 4.69 -18.15 20.95
N TYR A 202 3.91 -19.17 20.62
CA TYR A 202 2.47 -19.04 20.50
C TYR A 202 1.83 -18.74 21.86
N ASP A 203 0.83 -17.88 21.86
CA ASP A 203 0.02 -17.52 23.01
C ASP A 203 -1.44 -17.46 22.57
N GLN A 204 -2.36 -18.03 23.36
CA GLN A 204 -3.76 -18.17 22.96
C GLN A 204 -4.47 -16.81 22.79
N ASP A 205 -4.12 -15.82 23.61
CA ASP A 205 -4.78 -14.51 23.63
C ASP A 205 -4.12 -13.52 22.65
N HIS A 206 -2.81 -13.67 22.43
CA HIS A 206 -2.02 -12.72 21.64
C HIS A 206 -1.55 -13.25 20.30
N MET A 207 -1.77 -14.53 20.01
CA MET A 207 -1.25 -15.31 18.86
C MET A 207 0.28 -15.47 18.88
N LEU A 208 1.02 -14.39 19.11
CA LEU A 208 2.48 -14.39 19.16
C LEU A 208 2.98 -13.45 20.25
N VAL A 209 3.87 -13.97 21.09
CA VAL A 209 4.59 -13.18 22.09
C VAL A 209 6.09 -13.43 21.95
N TYR A 210 6.85 -12.40 22.29
CA TYR A 210 8.31 -12.40 22.33
C TYR A 210 8.77 -12.34 23.78
N ILE A 211 9.70 -13.21 24.13
CA ILE A 211 10.36 -13.25 25.44
C ILE A 211 11.79 -12.74 25.24
N ILE A 212 12.06 -11.58 25.81
CA ILE A 212 13.36 -10.89 25.78
C ILE A 212 14.08 -11.20 27.09
N LYS A 213 15.17 -11.94 27.02
CA LYS A 213 16.01 -12.25 28.19
C LYS A 213 17.16 -11.25 28.28
N CYS A 214 17.28 -10.58 29.42
CA CYS A 214 18.27 -9.54 29.66
C CYS A 214 19.44 -10.05 30.52
N GLN A 215 20.60 -9.42 30.36
CA GLN A 215 21.77 -9.60 31.22
C GLN A 215 21.66 -8.67 32.43
N GLY A 216 21.82 -9.24 33.62
CA GLY A 216 21.70 -8.51 34.88
C GLY A 216 20.26 -8.38 35.37
N ASN A 217 20.08 -7.71 36.50
CA ASN A 217 18.79 -7.62 37.18
C ASN A 217 17.91 -6.53 36.58
N ILE A 218 16.73 -6.91 36.11
CA ILE A 218 15.73 -5.95 35.63
C ILE A 218 15.16 -5.16 36.81
N THR A 219 15.20 -3.83 36.71
CA THR A 219 14.55 -2.92 37.65
C THR A 219 13.45 -2.13 36.94
N ALA A 220 12.33 -1.94 37.62
CA ALA A 220 11.23 -1.14 37.13
C ALA A 220 11.53 0.36 37.33
N PRO A 221 11.14 1.26 36.40
CA PRO A 221 10.35 0.99 35.20
C PRO A 221 11.20 0.50 34.02
N VAL A 222 10.66 -0.43 33.23
CA VAL A 222 11.34 -0.99 32.05
C VAL A 222 10.89 -0.28 30.78
N THR A 223 11.84 0.16 29.96
CA THR A 223 11.58 0.71 28.63
C THR A 223 12.00 -0.29 27.57
N VAL A 224 11.08 -0.62 26.67
CA VAL A 224 11.32 -1.50 25.52
C VAL A 224 11.06 -0.72 24.25
N LYS A 225 12.02 -0.75 23.34
CA LYS A 225 11.87 -0.26 21.97
C LYS A 225 11.87 -1.44 21.01
N VAL A 226 11.09 -1.33 19.95
CA VAL A 226 11.07 -2.31 18.86
C VAL A 226 11.12 -1.60 17.52
N TRP A 227 11.83 -2.19 16.55
CA TRP A 227 11.81 -1.84 15.14
C TRP A 227 11.29 -3.03 14.32
N ASP A 228 10.29 -2.80 13.48
CA ASP A 228 9.87 -3.79 12.50
C ASP A 228 10.78 -3.79 11.26
N GLN A 229 10.50 -4.69 10.30
CA GLN A 229 11.28 -4.82 9.07
C GLN A 229 11.18 -3.60 8.13
N ARG A 230 10.23 -2.68 8.39
CA ARG A 230 10.07 -1.42 7.66
C ARG A 230 10.85 -0.28 8.32
N GLY A 231 11.48 -0.54 9.46
CA GLY A 231 12.19 0.46 10.25
C GLY A 231 11.29 1.33 11.10
N ILE A 232 10.00 0.99 11.25
CA ILE A 232 9.07 1.74 12.10
C ILE A 232 9.40 1.42 13.55
N GLN A 233 9.60 2.45 14.37
CA GLN A 233 9.91 2.31 15.78
C GLN A 233 8.67 2.50 16.66
N VAL A 234 8.57 1.73 17.75
CA VAL A 234 7.67 2.01 18.89
C VAL A 234 8.44 1.91 20.20
N THR A 235 8.12 2.78 21.17
CA THR A 235 8.68 2.74 22.52
C THR A 235 7.58 2.53 23.56
N ALA A 236 7.63 1.41 24.28
CA ALA A 236 6.75 1.08 25.39
C ALA A 236 7.47 1.21 26.73
N LYS A 237 6.73 1.59 27.78
CA LYS A 237 7.24 1.69 29.16
C LYS A 237 6.31 0.93 30.09
N HIS A 238 6.86 -0.04 30.81
CA HIS A 238 6.18 -0.79 31.87
C HIS A 238 6.56 -0.20 33.23
N PRO A 239 5.58 0.09 34.10
CA PRO A 239 5.82 0.68 35.41
C PRO A 239 6.62 -0.22 36.35
#